data_AF-A0A354HSC7-F1
#
_entry.id   AF-A0A354HSC7-F1
#
_cell.length_a   1.000
_cell.length_b   1.000
_cell.length_c   1.000
_cell.angle_alpha   90.00
_cell.angle_beta   90.00
_cell.angle_gamma   90.00
#
_symmetry.space_group_name_H-M   'P 1'
#
loop_
_entity.id
_entity.type
_entity.pdbx_description
1 polymer ?
#
loop_
_entity_poly.entity_id
_entity_poly.type
_entity_poly.pdbx_seq_one_letter_code
_entity_poly.pdbx_strand_id
1 'polypeptide(L)'
;MFRVLAVSCLLLLLLAGSVSAAGGVRLVIMDGVNLEHLQLEEYGNFRFLMEHGALGLANANTAGARSRENALLTLASGSRALGPGAGEIYGGEEELETGTAAVVHARCTGVSPPPGALVLPGIAVIAEANGGLLHTVRIGYLADSLKAAGKTAAALVNGDKSGNYREGAAIVADSDGIVQGGSVETALADNPELPFGLQS
;
A
#
# COMPACT_ATOMS: atom_id res chain seq x y z
N MET A 1 17.87 19.98 48.87
CA MET A 1 17.49 20.31 47.47
C MET A 1 17.67 19.14 46.50
N PHE A 2 18.88 18.57 46.37
CA PHE A 2 19.15 17.49 45.41
C PHE A 2 18.27 16.23 45.52
N ARG A 3 17.92 15.81 46.74
CA ARG A 3 17.05 14.63 46.94
C ARG A 3 15.61 14.85 46.47
N VAL A 4 15.08 16.06 46.64
CA VAL A 4 13.72 16.41 46.19
C VAL A 4 13.67 16.50 44.66
N LEU A 5 14.73 17.06 44.05
CA LEU A 5 14.87 17.12 42.60
C LEU A 5 14.97 15.73 41.96
N ALA A 6 15.77 14.83 42.56
CA ALA A 6 15.93 13.46 42.09
C ALA A 6 14.63 12.65 42.18
N VAL A 7 13.89 12.78 43.29
CA VAL A 7 12.58 12.13 43.45
C VAL A 7 11.55 12.68 42.46
N SER A 8 11.57 14.00 42.20
CA SER A 8 10.68 14.62 41.23
C SER A 8 10.98 14.19 39.78
N CYS A 9 12.26 14.07 39.40
CA CYS A 9 12.66 13.50 38.11
C CYS A 9 12.30 12.02 37.96
N LEU A 10 12.45 11.23 39.02
CA LEU A 10 12.06 9.81 39.00
C LEU A 10 10.55 9.66 38.87
N LEU A 11 9.75 10.52 39.53
CA LEU A 11 8.30 10.54 39.39
C LEU A 11 7.86 10.93 37.98
N LEU A 12 8.54 11.90 37.34
CA LEU A 12 8.28 12.31 35.96
C LEU A 12 8.59 11.19 34.94
N LEU A 13 9.65 10.42 35.17
CA LEU A 13 9.99 9.25 34.34
C LEU A 13 9.01 8.08 34.53
N LEU A 14 8.43 7.94 35.73
CA LEU A 14 7.40 6.93 36.02
C LEU A 14 6.00 7.35 35.53
N LEU A 15 5.75 8.66 35.39
CA LEU A 15 4.51 9.23 34.84
C LEU A 15 4.57 9.44 33.32
N ALA A 16 5.74 9.29 32.70
CA ALA A 16 5.87 9.15 31.26
C ALA A 16 5.33 7.78 30.85
N GLY A 17 4.01 7.64 30.84
CA GLY A 17 3.35 6.49 30.23
C GLY A 17 3.86 6.34 28.80
N SER A 18 4.07 5.10 28.36
CA SER A 18 4.28 4.83 26.96
C SER A 18 3.09 5.41 26.19
N VAL A 19 3.35 6.44 25.37
CA VAL A 19 2.40 6.88 24.36
C VAL A 19 2.28 5.74 23.36
N SER A 20 1.39 4.80 23.66
CA SER A 20 0.92 3.81 22.70
C SER A 20 -0.13 4.51 21.85
N ALA A 21 0.31 5.15 20.78
CA ALA A 21 -0.59 5.39 19.66
C ALA A 21 -0.95 4.02 19.09
N ALA A 22 -2.01 3.41 19.63
CA ALA A 22 -2.66 2.22 19.08
C ALA A 22 -3.47 2.59 17.81
N GLY A 23 -2.92 3.49 16.98
CA GLY A 23 -3.56 3.94 15.76
C GLY A 23 -3.27 2.96 14.63
N GLY A 24 -4.32 2.47 14.00
CA GLY A 24 -4.21 1.91 12.65
C GLY A 24 -4.11 3.05 11.64
N VAL A 25 -3.25 2.90 10.63
CA VAL A 25 -3.20 3.82 9.49
C VAL A 25 -4.10 3.25 8.40
N ARG A 26 -4.99 4.07 7.85
CA ARG A 26 -5.76 3.76 6.65
C ARG A 26 -5.22 4.61 5.52
N LEU A 27 -4.63 3.96 4.52
CA LEU A 27 -4.22 4.61 3.29
C LEU A 27 -5.31 4.39 2.24
N VAL A 28 -5.80 5.48 1.65
CA VAL A 28 -6.74 5.44 0.54
C VAL A 28 -6.00 5.97 -0.69
N ILE A 29 -5.89 5.14 -1.71
CA ILE A 29 -5.29 5.50 -3.00
C ILE A 29 -6.42 5.78 -3.97
N MET A 30 -6.48 7.00 -4.49
CA MET A 30 -7.47 7.44 -5.47
C MET A 30 -6.73 7.97 -6.70
N ASP A 31 -6.69 7.17 -7.77
CA ASP A 31 -6.17 7.64 -9.06
C ASP A 31 -7.17 8.61 -9.71
N GLY A 32 -6.67 9.53 -10.54
CA GLY A 32 -7.48 10.51 -11.26
C GLY A 32 -7.90 11.75 -10.44
N VAL A 33 -7.53 11.84 -9.16
CA VAL A 33 -7.78 13.05 -8.35
C VAL A 33 -6.66 14.07 -8.57
N ASN A 34 -7.02 15.22 -9.12
CA ASN A 34 -6.14 16.38 -9.27
C ASN A 34 -6.46 17.50 -8.23
N LEU A 35 -5.66 18.56 -8.20
CA LEU A 35 -5.84 19.69 -7.27
C LEU A 35 -7.14 20.48 -7.50
N GLU A 36 -7.68 20.50 -8.72
CA GLU A 36 -8.93 21.21 -9.04
C GLU A 36 -10.12 20.56 -8.35
N HIS A 37 -10.15 19.22 -8.29
CA HIS A 37 -11.19 18.48 -7.57
C HIS A 37 -11.22 18.83 -6.07
N LEU A 38 -10.07 19.19 -5.47
CA LEU A 38 -10.02 19.58 -4.06
C LEU A 38 -10.72 20.92 -3.78
N GLN A 39 -10.98 21.73 -4.81
CA GLN A 39 -11.60 23.05 -4.69
C GLN A 39 -13.12 23.02 -4.91
N LEU A 40 -13.67 21.90 -5.37
CA LEU A 40 -15.10 21.80 -5.71
C LEU A 40 -15.96 21.73 -4.44
N GLU A 41 -16.91 22.67 -4.31
CA GLU A 41 -17.79 22.76 -3.13
C GLU A 41 -18.68 21.53 -2.93
N GLU A 42 -19.02 20.85 -4.03
CA GLU A 42 -19.79 19.60 -4.04
C GLU A 42 -19.04 18.43 -3.39
N TYR A 43 -17.70 18.48 -3.30
CA TYR A 43 -16.88 17.43 -2.69
C TYR A 43 -16.60 17.73 -1.21
N GLY A 44 -17.68 17.77 -0.42
CA GLY A 44 -17.63 18.11 1.00
C GLY A 44 -16.64 17.28 1.83
N ASN A 45 -16.39 16.02 1.45
CA ASN A 45 -15.43 15.14 2.13
C ASN A 45 -13.97 15.59 1.93
N PHE A 46 -13.59 16.08 0.74
CA PHE A 46 -12.24 16.63 0.54
C PHE A 46 -12.04 17.89 1.37
N ARG A 47 -13.03 18.79 1.41
CA ARG A 47 -12.99 19.97 2.27
C ARG A 47 -12.82 19.58 3.75
N PHE A 48 -13.61 18.63 4.23
CA PHE A 48 -13.49 18.13 5.61
C PHE A 48 -12.06 17.64 5.92
N LEU A 49 -11.47 16.84 5.02
CA LEU A 49 -10.10 16.33 5.18
C LEU A 49 -9.04 17.45 5.17
N MET A 50 -9.23 18.50 4.35
CA MET A 50 -8.32 19.64 4.32
C MET A 50 -8.43 20.53 5.55
N GLU A 51 -9.64 20.73 6.09
CA GLU A 51 -9.89 21.55 7.28
C GLU A 51 -9.41 20.88 8.58
N HIS A 52 -9.49 19.55 8.65
CA HIS A 52 -9.17 18.77 9.86
C HIS A 52 -7.87 17.98 9.75
N GLY A 53 -7.13 18.13 8.64
CA GLY A 53 -5.93 17.37 8.34
C GLY A 53 -4.79 18.23 7.85
N ALA A 54 -3.90 17.63 7.08
CA ALA A 54 -2.80 18.32 6.42
C ALA A 54 -2.79 17.94 4.95
N LEU A 55 -2.49 18.92 4.09
CA LEU A 55 -2.31 18.72 2.66
C LEU A 55 -0.82 18.75 2.32
N GLY A 56 -0.36 17.73 1.62
CA GLY A 56 1.02 17.64 1.14
C GLY A 56 1.06 17.13 -0.30
N LEU A 57 2.06 17.57 -1.06
CA LEU A 57 2.34 17.09 -2.40
C LEU A 57 3.55 16.15 -2.36
N ALA A 58 3.33 14.89 -2.69
CA ALA A 58 4.36 13.85 -2.63
C ALA A 58 5.41 13.94 -3.76
N ASN A 59 5.15 14.74 -4.83
CA ASN A 59 6.04 14.99 -5.98
C ASN A 59 7.05 13.85 -6.28
N ALA A 60 6.54 12.62 -6.42
CA ALA A 60 7.37 11.43 -6.57
C ALA A 60 7.82 11.30 -8.03
N ASN A 61 9.08 11.65 -8.31
CA ASN A 61 9.72 11.21 -9.55
C ASN A 61 9.98 9.71 -9.46
N THR A 62 9.53 8.95 -10.44
CA THR A 62 9.78 7.51 -10.52
C THR A 62 11.13 7.22 -11.19
N ALA A 63 11.60 5.97 -11.21
CA ALA A 63 12.83 5.60 -11.91
C ALA A 63 12.65 5.48 -13.44
N GLY A 64 11.44 5.73 -13.96
CA GLY A 64 11.10 5.65 -15.39
C GLY A 64 9.91 6.54 -15.74
N ALA A 65 8.98 6.02 -16.53
CA ALA A 65 7.73 6.72 -16.82
C ALA A 65 6.89 6.92 -15.55
N ARG A 66 6.05 7.96 -15.53
CA ARG A 66 5.06 8.18 -14.46
C ARG A 66 3.83 7.30 -14.69
N SER A 67 3.98 6.00 -14.42
CA SER A 67 2.87 5.04 -14.41
C SER A 67 2.39 4.80 -12.98
N ARG A 68 1.18 4.23 -12.83
CA ARG A 68 0.62 3.83 -11.53
C ARG A 68 1.56 2.88 -10.79
N GLU A 69 2.06 1.87 -11.49
CA GLU A 69 2.93 0.86 -10.91
C GLU A 69 4.23 1.48 -10.38
N ASN A 70 4.89 2.28 -11.21
CA ASN A 70 6.14 2.94 -10.85
C ASN A 70 5.95 3.92 -9.68
N ALA A 71 4.83 4.64 -9.64
CA ALA A 71 4.51 5.57 -8.57
C ALA A 71 4.34 4.84 -7.23
N LEU A 72 3.57 3.76 -7.21
CA LEU A 72 3.32 3.01 -5.98
C LEU A 72 4.57 2.27 -5.48
N LEU A 73 5.36 1.68 -6.37
CA LEU A 73 6.63 1.07 -5.97
C LEU A 73 7.64 2.11 -5.46
N THR A 74 7.60 3.33 -6.00
CA THR A 74 8.42 4.44 -5.49
C THR A 74 8.04 4.80 -4.06
N LEU A 75 6.74 4.86 -3.75
CA LEU A 75 6.24 5.08 -2.39
C LEU A 75 6.58 3.89 -1.46
N ALA A 76 6.37 2.66 -1.94
CA ALA A 76 6.60 1.43 -1.16
C ALA A 76 8.07 1.22 -0.78
N SER A 77 8.98 1.55 -1.70
CA SER A 77 10.43 1.37 -1.51
C SER A 77 11.10 2.55 -0.83
N GLY A 78 10.44 3.72 -0.75
CA GLY A 78 11.03 4.96 -0.24
C GLY A 78 12.12 5.56 -1.15
N SER A 79 12.24 5.07 -2.39
CA SER A 79 13.23 5.50 -3.37
C SER A 79 12.66 5.40 -4.79
N ARG A 80 13.28 6.04 -5.78
CA ARG A 80 12.80 5.98 -7.17
C ARG A 80 12.83 4.52 -7.64
N ALA A 81 11.68 3.96 -8.01
CA ALA A 81 11.58 2.56 -8.40
C ALA A 81 10.90 2.36 -9.76
N LEU A 82 11.18 1.21 -10.38
CA LEU A 82 10.44 0.64 -11.49
C LEU A 82 9.47 -0.42 -10.95
N GLY A 83 8.29 -0.54 -11.52
CA GLY A 83 7.27 -1.51 -11.13
C GLY A 83 6.68 -2.22 -12.33
N PRO A 84 7.46 -2.87 -13.21
CA PRO A 84 6.88 -3.62 -14.32
C PRO A 84 5.90 -4.67 -13.78
N GLY A 85 4.63 -4.59 -14.20
CA GLY A 85 3.60 -5.54 -13.76
C GLY A 85 3.20 -5.43 -12.28
N ALA A 86 3.49 -4.33 -11.57
CA ALA A 86 3.11 -4.24 -10.15
C ALA A 86 1.58 -4.21 -9.91
N GLY A 87 0.78 -4.03 -10.98
CA GLY A 87 -0.67 -4.19 -10.95
C GLY A 87 -1.15 -5.63 -11.00
N GLU A 88 -0.27 -6.58 -11.33
CA GLU A 88 -0.58 -8.02 -11.44
C GLU A 88 -0.66 -8.66 -10.04
N ILE A 89 -1.53 -8.11 -9.21
CA ILE A 89 -1.86 -8.63 -7.89
C ILE A 89 -3.13 -9.46 -7.99
N TYR A 90 -3.14 -10.59 -7.29
CA TYR A 90 -4.22 -11.56 -7.37
C TYR A 90 -4.61 -12.08 -5.99
N GLY A 91 -5.88 -12.45 -5.84
CA GLY A 91 -6.29 -13.28 -4.69
C GLY A 91 -5.64 -14.65 -4.79
N GLY A 92 -5.21 -15.24 -3.66
CA GLY A 92 -4.51 -16.54 -3.69
C GLY A 92 -5.25 -17.66 -4.45
N GLU A 93 -6.59 -17.68 -4.36
CA GLU A 93 -7.46 -18.65 -5.03
C GLU A 93 -7.92 -18.23 -6.43
N GLU A 94 -7.49 -17.06 -6.93
CA GLU A 94 -7.82 -16.60 -8.27
C GLU A 94 -7.14 -17.49 -9.32
N GLU A 95 -7.89 -17.96 -10.32
CA GLU A 95 -7.37 -18.85 -11.35
C GLU A 95 -6.53 -18.08 -12.38
N LEU A 96 -5.30 -18.53 -12.60
CA LEU A 96 -4.43 -18.10 -13.69
C LEU A 96 -4.24 -19.26 -14.68
N GLU A 97 -3.56 -18.99 -15.80
CA GLU A 97 -3.41 -19.96 -16.91
C GLU A 97 -2.84 -21.33 -16.48
N THR A 98 -2.04 -21.38 -15.41
CA THR A 98 -1.34 -22.59 -14.96
C THR A 98 -1.74 -23.06 -13.55
N GLY A 99 -2.87 -22.57 -13.05
CA GLY A 99 -3.44 -22.88 -11.73
C GLY A 99 -3.69 -21.62 -10.91
N THR A 100 -4.03 -21.78 -9.63
CA THR A 100 -4.32 -20.65 -8.74
C THR A 100 -3.11 -19.71 -8.60
N ALA A 101 -3.38 -18.43 -8.37
CA ALA A 101 -2.34 -17.42 -8.24
C ALA A 101 -1.35 -17.75 -7.12
N ALA A 102 -1.81 -18.35 -6.02
CA ALA A 102 -0.93 -18.83 -4.95
C ALA A 102 0.04 -19.92 -5.42
N VAL A 103 -0.42 -20.84 -6.27
CA VAL A 103 0.43 -21.90 -6.86
C VAL A 103 1.42 -21.30 -7.85
N VAL A 104 0.98 -20.38 -8.72
CA VAL A 104 1.87 -19.69 -9.67
C VAL A 104 2.93 -18.89 -8.91
N HIS A 105 2.53 -18.12 -7.91
CA HIS A 105 3.44 -17.37 -7.06
C HIS A 105 4.50 -18.29 -6.42
N ALA A 106 4.08 -19.37 -5.78
CA ALA A 106 5.00 -20.32 -5.15
C ALA A 106 5.98 -20.97 -6.15
N ARG A 107 5.57 -21.20 -7.39
CA ARG A 107 6.47 -21.68 -8.46
C ARG A 107 7.49 -20.62 -8.89
N CYS A 108 7.08 -19.36 -8.95
CA CYS A 108 7.94 -18.26 -9.37
C CYS A 108 8.92 -17.82 -8.28
N THR A 109 8.50 -17.83 -7.01
CA THR A 109 9.28 -17.27 -5.88
C THR A 109 9.88 -18.33 -4.97
N GLY A 110 9.35 -19.57 -4.99
CA GLY A 110 9.67 -20.60 -4.01
C GLY A 110 8.98 -20.41 -2.65
N VAL A 111 8.14 -19.38 -2.50
CA VAL A 111 7.47 -19.04 -1.24
C VAL A 111 5.98 -19.32 -1.34
N SER A 112 5.44 -20.12 -0.42
CA SER A 112 4.00 -20.37 -0.34
C SER A 112 3.31 -19.25 0.44
N PRO A 113 2.32 -18.56 -0.16
CA PRO A 113 1.57 -17.53 0.55
C PRO A 113 0.61 -18.15 1.58
N PRO A 114 0.31 -17.46 2.70
CA PRO A 114 -0.70 -17.92 3.63
C PRO A 114 -2.12 -17.79 3.05
N PRO A 115 -3.11 -18.54 3.56
CA PRO A 115 -4.51 -18.40 3.15
C PRO A 115 -5.02 -16.96 3.34
N GLY A 116 -5.78 -16.45 2.35
CA GLY A 116 -6.33 -15.08 2.38
C GLY A 116 -5.34 -13.97 2.03
N ALA A 117 -4.11 -14.32 1.65
CA ALA A 117 -3.15 -13.36 1.10
C ALA A 117 -3.51 -12.94 -0.33
N LEU A 118 -3.05 -11.74 -0.70
CA LEU A 118 -2.87 -11.39 -2.12
C LEU A 118 -1.42 -11.64 -2.51
N VAL A 119 -1.21 -11.97 -3.78
CA VAL A 119 0.11 -12.31 -4.32
C VAL A 119 0.44 -11.48 -5.54
N LEU A 120 1.71 -11.14 -5.68
CA LEU A 120 2.33 -10.53 -6.86
C LEU A 120 3.34 -11.54 -7.44
N PRO A 121 2.92 -12.45 -8.34
CA PRO A 121 3.82 -13.46 -8.91
C PRO A 121 5.04 -12.87 -9.62
N GLY A 122 4.88 -11.70 -10.24
CA GLY A 122 5.93 -10.98 -10.98
C GLY A 122 6.99 -10.27 -10.12
N ILE A 123 7.07 -10.53 -8.81
CA ILE A 123 7.99 -9.81 -7.91
C ILE A 123 9.47 -9.93 -8.32
N ALA A 124 9.89 -11.07 -8.87
CA ALA A 124 11.27 -11.27 -9.34
C ALA A 124 11.62 -10.37 -10.53
N VAL A 125 10.67 -10.12 -11.44
CA VAL A 125 10.84 -9.21 -12.58
C VAL A 125 11.01 -7.77 -12.09
N ILE A 126 10.25 -7.38 -11.07
CA ILE A 126 10.40 -6.07 -10.42
C ILE A 126 11.79 -5.96 -9.76
N ALA A 127 12.23 -6.99 -9.03
CA ALA A 127 13.54 -7.01 -8.39
C ALA A 127 14.68 -6.89 -9.42
N GLU A 128 14.62 -7.64 -10.53
CA GLU A 128 15.61 -7.58 -11.61
C GLU A 128 15.66 -6.18 -12.26
N ALA A 129 14.50 -5.62 -12.60
CA ALA A 129 14.42 -4.30 -13.23
C ALA A 129 15.04 -3.20 -12.36
N ASN A 130 14.87 -3.28 -11.03
CA ASN A 130 15.44 -2.31 -10.10
C ASN A 130 16.91 -2.60 -9.74
N GLY A 131 17.36 -3.86 -9.81
CA GLY A 131 18.76 -4.23 -9.63
C GLY A 131 19.69 -3.63 -10.68
N GLY A 132 19.16 -3.28 -11.85
CA GLY A 132 19.88 -2.59 -12.92
C GLY A 132 20.02 -1.07 -12.75
N LEU A 133 19.46 -0.47 -11.70
CA LEU A 133 19.53 0.98 -11.47
C LEU A 133 20.86 1.39 -10.82
N LEU A 134 21.22 2.67 -10.97
CA LEU A 134 22.44 3.26 -10.41
C LEU A 134 22.36 3.52 -8.89
N HIS A 135 21.23 3.18 -8.27
CA HIS A 135 21.00 3.32 -6.84
C HIS A 135 20.29 2.08 -6.31
N THR A 136 20.46 1.81 -5.02
CA THR A 136 19.80 0.69 -4.37
C THR A 136 18.31 0.99 -4.18
N VAL A 137 17.47 0.10 -4.69
CA VAL A 137 16.03 0.09 -4.41
C VAL A 137 15.73 -1.15 -3.57
N ARG A 138 15.05 -0.95 -2.45
CA ARG A 138 14.60 -2.06 -1.61
C ARG A 138 13.12 -2.33 -1.88
N ILE A 139 12.83 -3.37 -2.65
CA ILE A 139 11.47 -3.82 -2.92
C ILE A 139 10.86 -4.36 -1.62
N GLY A 140 9.58 -4.05 -1.39
CA GLY A 140 8.87 -4.42 -0.16
C GLY A 140 9.29 -3.66 1.10
N TYR A 141 10.11 -2.60 0.99
CA TYR A 141 10.70 -1.93 2.16
C TYR A 141 9.67 -1.51 3.21
N LEU A 142 8.56 -0.88 2.81
CA LEU A 142 7.51 -0.47 3.73
C LEU A 142 6.89 -1.67 4.45
N ALA A 143 6.44 -2.69 3.71
CA ALA A 143 5.80 -3.88 4.25
C ALA A 143 6.73 -4.70 5.16
N ASP A 144 7.98 -4.91 4.73
CA ASP A 144 9.01 -5.56 5.53
C ASP A 144 9.26 -4.81 6.84
N SER A 145 9.32 -3.48 6.78
CA SER A 145 9.58 -2.64 7.96
C SER A 145 8.42 -2.70 8.95
N LEU A 146 7.18 -2.71 8.44
CA LEU A 146 5.98 -2.91 9.25
C LEU A 146 5.99 -4.29 9.91
N LYS A 147 6.29 -5.34 9.14
CA LYS A 147 6.40 -6.73 9.62
C LYS A 147 7.47 -6.87 10.71
N ALA A 148 8.65 -6.28 10.50
CA ALA A 148 9.75 -6.27 11.47
C ALA A 148 9.37 -5.54 12.78
N ALA A 149 8.49 -4.54 12.69
CA ALA A 149 7.94 -3.83 13.85
C ALA A 149 6.73 -4.54 14.48
N GLY A 150 6.40 -5.77 14.07
CA GLY A 150 5.25 -6.52 14.57
C GLY A 150 3.90 -5.93 14.14
N LYS A 151 3.86 -5.18 13.03
CA LYS A 151 2.65 -4.62 12.44
C LYS A 151 2.21 -5.45 11.25
N THR A 152 0.90 -5.55 11.07
CA THR A 152 0.29 -6.17 9.90
C THR A 152 -0.22 -5.09 8.95
N ALA A 153 -0.22 -5.42 7.66
CA ALA A 153 -0.81 -4.60 6.62
C ALA A 153 -1.74 -5.48 5.78
N ALA A 154 -2.82 -4.87 5.30
CA ALA A 154 -3.77 -5.51 4.43
C ALA A 154 -4.19 -4.56 3.32
N ALA A 155 -4.61 -5.10 2.18
CA ALA A 155 -5.09 -4.31 1.05
C ALA A 155 -6.49 -4.74 0.63
N LEU A 156 -7.34 -3.75 0.37
CA LEU A 156 -8.61 -3.93 -0.32
C LEU A 156 -8.46 -3.24 -1.67
N VAL A 157 -8.66 -3.96 -2.75
CA VAL A 157 -8.50 -3.42 -4.11
C VAL A 157 -9.78 -3.65 -4.90
N ASN A 158 -10.34 -2.56 -5.41
CA ASN A 158 -11.60 -2.54 -6.14
C ASN A 158 -11.50 -1.69 -7.42
N GLY A 159 -10.28 -1.49 -7.93
CA GLY A 159 -10.04 -0.68 -9.13
C GLY A 159 -10.39 -1.40 -10.43
N ASP A 160 -10.62 -2.72 -10.38
CA ASP A 160 -10.89 -3.54 -11.55
C ASP A 160 -12.09 -3.03 -12.31
N LYS A 161 -11.88 -2.77 -13.61
CA LYS A 161 -12.95 -2.40 -14.53
C LYS A 161 -12.90 -3.31 -15.75
N SER A 162 -12.14 -2.92 -16.78
CA SER A 162 -11.89 -3.72 -17.98
C SER A 162 -10.55 -4.46 -17.95
N GLY A 163 -9.88 -4.49 -16.80
CA GLY A 163 -8.55 -5.03 -16.60
C GLY A 163 -8.17 -5.03 -15.12
N ASN A 164 -6.95 -5.48 -14.84
CA ASN A 164 -6.41 -5.56 -13.48
C ASN A 164 -5.86 -4.19 -13.06
N TYR A 165 -6.54 -3.50 -12.14
CA TYR A 165 -6.15 -2.18 -11.61
C TYR A 165 -5.97 -2.28 -10.09
N ARG A 166 -5.02 -3.11 -9.68
CA ARG A 166 -4.76 -3.47 -8.28
C ARG A 166 -3.38 -3.01 -7.81
N GLU A 167 -2.70 -2.15 -8.56
CA GLU A 167 -1.37 -1.62 -8.23
C GLU A 167 -1.33 -1.06 -6.80
N GLY A 168 -2.46 -0.50 -6.34
CA GLY A 168 -2.69 -0.01 -4.97
C GLY A 168 -2.18 -0.95 -3.87
N ALA A 169 -2.40 -2.26 -4.04
CA ALA A 169 -1.98 -3.27 -3.07
C ALA A 169 -0.47 -3.48 -3.03
N ALA A 170 0.27 -3.13 -4.09
CA ALA A 170 1.72 -3.32 -4.17
C ALA A 170 2.48 -2.49 -3.14
N ILE A 171 1.86 -1.42 -2.60
CA ILE A 171 2.47 -0.60 -1.55
C ILE A 171 2.69 -1.35 -0.23
N VAL A 172 1.91 -2.41 0.00
CA VAL A 172 1.98 -3.27 1.20
C VAL A 172 2.36 -4.71 0.88
N ALA A 173 2.83 -4.98 -0.34
CA ALA A 173 3.48 -6.25 -0.65
C ALA A 173 4.88 -6.28 -0.05
N ASP A 174 5.24 -7.38 0.61
CA ASP A 174 6.58 -7.60 1.17
C ASP A 174 7.61 -7.97 0.09
N SER A 175 8.86 -8.17 0.48
CA SER A 175 9.94 -8.51 -0.46
C SER A 175 9.71 -9.82 -1.22
N ASP A 176 8.84 -10.70 -0.70
CA ASP A 176 8.45 -11.94 -1.34
C ASP A 176 7.26 -11.76 -2.28
N GLY A 177 6.69 -10.55 -2.38
CA GLY A 177 5.54 -10.25 -3.22
C GLY A 177 4.21 -10.66 -2.58
N ILE A 178 4.16 -10.76 -1.25
CA ILE A 178 2.98 -11.20 -0.50
C ILE A 178 2.36 -10.03 0.24
N VAL A 179 1.05 -9.85 0.09
CA VAL A 179 0.22 -9.01 0.97
C VAL A 179 -0.48 -9.94 1.95
N GLN A 180 -0.13 -9.84 3.23
CA GLN A 180 -0.52 -10.83 4.26
C GLN A 180 -2.03 -11.03 4.44
N GLY A 181 -2.83 -10.01 4.10
CA GLY A 181 -4.28 -10.15 4.05
C GLY A 181 -4.87 -9.17 3.05
N GLY A 182 -5.90 -9.59 2.33
CA GLY A 182 -6.60 -8.67 1.46
C GLY A 182 -7.80 -9.27 0.78
N SER A 183 -8.50 -8.43 0.04
CA SER A 183 -9.59 -8.85 -0.81
C SER A 183 -9.56 -8.05 -2.10
N VAL A 184 -9.85 -8.76 -3.19
CA VAL A 184 -10.13 -8.19 -4.52
C VAL A 184 -11.63 -7.99 -4.72
N GLU A 185 -12.46 -8.43 -3.77
CA GLU A 185 -13.91 -8.28 -3.84
C GLU A 185 -14.31 -6.82 -3.60
N THR A 186 -15.23 -6.33 -4.43
CA THR A 186 -15.81 -5.00 -4.27
C THR A 186 -17.14 -5.09 -3.54
N ALA A 187 -17.38 -4.14 -2.63
CA ALA A 187 -18.71 -3.95 -2.02
C ALA A 187 -19.66 -3.14 -2.93
N LEU A 188 -19.17 -2.67 -4.10
CA LEU A 188 -19.96 -1.90 -5.05
C LEU A 188 -20.95 -2.81 -5.77
N ALA A 189 -22.19 -2.37 -5.90
CA ALA A 189 -23.23 -3.01 -6.68
C ALA A 189 -23.31 -2.43 -8.09
N ASP A 190 -23.70 -3.24 -9.07
CA ASP A 190 -23.95 -2.77 -10.43
C ASP A 190 -25.18 -1.86 -10.48
N ASN A 191 -25.00 -0.66 -11.03
CA ASN A 191 -26.07 0.29 -11.34
C ASN A 191 -25.74 1.04 -12.64
N PRO A 192 -26.25 0.58 -13.80
CA PRO A 192 -25.95 1.15 -15.11
C PRO A 192 -26.32 2.63 -15.28
N GLU A 193 -27.20 3.17 -14.43
CA GLU A 193 -27.64 4.57 -14.49
C GLU A 193 -26.65 5.54 -13.83
N LEU A 194 -25.68 5.02 -13.07
CA LEU A 194 -24.66 5.82 -12.40
C LEU A 194 -23.33 5.87 -13.19
N PRO A 195 -22.48 6.88 -12.94
CA PRO A 195 -21.14 6.91 -13.50
C PRO A 195 -20.41 5.60 -13.24
N PHE A 196 -19.78 5.07 -14.29
CA PHE A 196 -19.07 3.78 -14.29
C PHE A 196 -19.95 2.53 -14.06
N GLY A 197 -21.27 2.69 -13.97
CA GLY A 197 -22.19 1.58 -13.81
C GLY A 197 -22.20 0.96 -12.41
N LEU A 198 -21.76 1.71 -11.38
CA LEU A 198 -21.52 1.18 -10.02
C LEU A 198 -22.13 2.08 -8.93
N GLN A 199 -22.53 1.48 -7.81
CA GLN A 199 -23.06 2.12 -6.61
C GLN A 199 -22.41 1.56 -5.34
N SER A 200 -22.11 2.42 -4.36
CA SER A 200 -21.65 2.01 -3.01
C SER A 200 -22.77 1.68 -2.05
#